data_AF-A0AB36H2G7-F1
#
_entry.id   AF-A0AB36H2G7-F1
#
_cell.length_a   1.000
_cell.length_b   1.000
_cell.length_c   1.000
_cell.angle_alpha   90.00
_cell.angle_beta   90.00
_cell.angle_gamma   90.00
#
_symmetry.space_group_name_H-M   'P 1'
#
loop_
_entity.id
_entity.type
_entity.pdbx_description
1 polymer ?
#
loop_
_entity_poly.entity_id
_entity_poly.type
_entity_poly.pdbx_seq_one_letter_code
_entity_poly.pdbx_strand_id
1 'polypeptide(L)'
;MQKGKSNRKLPNMSGIGQAHTDDAPPRYTPPPRHACRIEEYPIEINAQLESFSRIWVYKGRVVDFAVMLFSVEHGDRVQVARIDTSHGEVHRHRLTVGQGTVGERVHIATIPVENGWDFVDQQYGAALDYISTQAEQLYRRWKQ
;
A
#
# COMPACT_ATOMS: atom_id res chain seq x y z
N MET A 1 -7.36 -25.13 71.28
CA MET A 1 -6.15 -24.36 70.95
C MET A 1 -5.32 -25.17 69.96
N GLN A 2 -4.88 -24.52 68.85
CA GLN A 2 -3.75 -24.78 67.92
C GLN A 2 -3.14 -26.20 67.81
N LYS A 3 -2.72 -26.74 66.65
CA LYS A 3 -2.61 -26.33 65.24
C LYS A 3 -2.23 -27.61 64.47
N GLY A 4 -2.87 -27.87 63.33
CA GLY A 4 -2.43 -28.91 62.39
C GLY A 4 -1.19 -28.47 61.59
N LYS A 5 -0.32 -29.42 61.26
CA LYS A 5 0.69 -29.28 60.21
C LYS A 5 0.67 -30.55 59.35
N SER A 6 -0.06 -30.50 58.24
CA SER A 6 0.08 -31.45 57.15
C SER A 6 0.94 -30.81 56.07
N ASN A 7 2.12 -31.37 55.83
CA ASN A 7 3.02 -31.00 54.74
C ASN A 7 2.42 -31.51 53.42
N ARG A 8 1.64 -30.67 52.75
CA ARG A 8 1.27 -30.87 51.34
C ARG A 8 2.08 -29.90 50.50
N LYS A 9 3.05 -30.42 49.74
CA LYS A 9 3.68 -29.67 48.64
C LYS A 9 2.55 -29.30 47.67
N LEU A 10 2.31 -28.01 47.52
CA LEU A 10 1.44 -27.47 46.49
C LEU A 10 2.06 -27.77 45.12
N PRO A 11 1.29 -28.25 44.12
CA PRO A 11 1.79 -28.30 42.76
C PRO A 11 2.07 -26.87 42.29
N ASN A 12 3.24 -26.73 41.68
CA ASN A 12 3.74 -25.49 41.12
C ASN A 12 2.80 -25.04 39.98
N MET A 13 1.96 -24.04 40.25
CA MET A 13 1.11 -23.37 39.25
C MET A 13 1.93 -22.36 38.43
N SER A 14 3.08 -22.77 37.91
CA SER A 14 3.78 -22.05 36.83
C SER A 14 3.41 -22.72 35.52
N GLY A 15 2.21 -22.40 35.05
CA GLY A 15 1.63 -23.02 33.86
C GLY A 15 0.40 -22.29 33.34
N ILE A 16 0.36 -20.97 33.49
CA ILE A 16 -0.40 -20.13 32.57
C ILE A 16 0.64 -19.24 31.93
N GLY A 17 1.38 -19.81 30.97
CA GLY A 17 2.07 -18.99 30.00
C GLY A 17 1.02 -18.09 29.40
N GLN A 18 1.10 -16.79 29.68
CA GLN A 18 0.49 -15.80 28.82
C GLN A 18 1.01 -16.13 27.43
N ALA A 19 0.12 -16.65 26.58
CA ALA A 19 0.38 -16.68 25.15
C ALA A 19 0.46 -15.20 24.74
N HIS A 20 1.65 -14.64 24.83
CA HIS A 20 2.03 -13.49 24.03
C HIS A 20 1.83 -13.94 22.59
N THR A 21 0.66 -13.61 22.04
CA THR A 21 0.47 -13.58 20.60
C THR A 21 1.27 -12.38 20.12
N ASP A 22 2.59 -12.55 20.07
CA ASP A 22 3.53 -11.59 19.46
C ASP A 22 3.41 -11.58 17.92
N ASP A 23 2.45 -12.31 17.37
CA ASP A 23 2.13 -12.26 15.95
C ASP A 23 1.51 -10.92 15.62
N ALA A 24 2.21 -10.17 14.76
CA ALA A 24 1.67 -8.95 14.17
C ALA A 24 0.29 -9.25 13.56
N PRO A 25 -0.67 -8.32 13.68
CA PRO A 25 -2.01 -8.54 13.15
C PRO A 25 -1.93 -8.89 11.66
N PRO A 26 -2.77 -9.81 11.16
CA PRO A 26 -2.74 -10.23 9.77
C PRO A 26 -2.92 -9.02 8.86
N ARG A 27 -2.10 -8.96 7.81
CA ARG A 27 -2.15 -7.89 6.79
C ARG A 27 -2.43 -8.49 5.43
N TYR A 28 -3.13 -7.70 4.61
CA TYR A 28 -3.28 -8.02 3.21
C TYR A 28 -1.91 -8.28 2.57
N THR A 29 -1.79 -9.41 1.88
CA THR A 29 -0.63 -9.76 1.07
C THR A 29 -1.15 -10.13 -0.31
N PRO A 30 -0.66 -9.48 -1.39
CA PRO A 30 -1.06 -9.85 -2.74
C PRO A 30 -0.60 -11.28 -3.06
N PRO A 31 -1.22 -11.96 -4.04
CA PRO A 31 -0.69 -13.20 -4.60
C PRO A 31 0.78 -13.03 -5.01
N PRO A 32 1.59 -14.11 -4.98
CA PRO A 32 2.99 -14.02 -5.34
C PRO A 32 3.13 -13.57 -6.80
N ARG A 33 4.10 -12.69 -7.06
CA ARG A 33 4.28 -12.04 -8.38
C ARG A 33 4.25 -13.01 -9.57
N HIS A 34 4.83 -14.21 -9.43
CA HIS A 34 4.89 -15.21 -10.51
C HIS A 34 3.52 -15.80 -10.89
N ALA A 35 2.52 -15.69 -10.01
CA ALA A 35 1.15 -16.12 -10.27
C ALA A 35 0.32 -15.03 -10.96
N CYS A 36 0.83 -13.79 -11.02
CA CYS A 36 0.14 -12.65 -11.59
C CYS A 36 0.60 -12.37 -13.02
N ARG A 37 -0.32 -11.89 -13.85
CA ARG A 37 0.03 -11.18 -15.08
C ARG A 37 0.36 -9.73 -14.72
N ILE A 38 1.47 -9.20 -15.24
CA ILE A 38 1.85 -7.81 -15.02
C ILE A 38 1.54 -7.02 -16.28
N GLU A 39 0.83 -5.92 -16.12
CA GLU A 39 0.44 -5.05 -17.24
C GLU A 39 0.88 -3.62 -16.96
N GLU A 40 1.23 -2.93 -18.03
CA GLU A 40 1.72 -1.56 -17.99
C GLU A 40 0.97 -0.73 -19.02
N TYR A 41 0.47 0.44 -18.59
CA TYR A 41 -0.38 1.31 -19.39
C TYR A 41 0.15 2.75 -19.35
N PRO A 42 1.00 3.15 -20.32
CA PRO A 42 1.32 4.55 -20.55
C PRO A 42 0.15 5.27 -21.22
N ILE A 43 -0.18 6.46 -20.73
CA ILE A 43 -1.24 7.32 -21.25
C ILE A 43 -0.70 8.75 -21.30
N GLU A 44 -0.59 9.31 -22.50
CA GLU A 44 -0.34 10.73 -22.67
C GLU A 44 -1.56 11.52 -22.19
N ILE A 45 -1.37 12.44 -21.25
CA ILE A 45 -2.43 13.36 -20.80
C ILE A 45 -2.40 14.62 -21.67
N ASN A 46 -1.20 15.16 -21.88
CA ASN A 46 -0.92 16.29 -22.78
C ASN A 46 0.59 16.32 -23.12
N ALA A 47 1.02 17.35 -23.85
CA ALA A 47 2.41 17.52 -24.29
C ALA A 47 3.48 17.57 -23.17
N GLN A 48 3.08 17.76 -21.91
CA GLN A 48 3.98 17.87 -20.76
C GLN A 48 3.76 16.76 -19.72
N LEU A 49 2.64 16.03 -19.78
CA LEU A 49 2.22 15.11 -18.73
C LEU A 49 1.84 13.74 -19.28
N GLU A 50 2.32 12.70 -18.61
CA GLU A 50 2.02 11.31 -18.90
C GLU A 50 1.59 10.60 -17.61
N SER A 51 0.49 9.85 -17.67
CA SER A 51 0.18 8.86 -16.63
C SER A 51 0.76 7.50 -17.03
N PHE A 52 1.25 6.76 -16.05
CA PHE A 52 1.69 5.39 -16.26
C PHE A 52 1.21 4.52 -15.12
N SER A 53 0.48 3.47 -15.47
CA SER A 53 0.02 2.47 -14.51
C SER A 53 0.81 1.19 -14.69
N ARG A 54 1.24 0.60 -13.57
CA ARG A 54 1.69 -0.79 -13.51
C ARG A 54 0.77 -1.55 -12.58
N ILE A 55 0.18 -2.63 -13.06
CA ILE A 55 -0.77 -3.45 -12.30
C ILE A 55 -0.35 -4.92 -12.28
N TRP A 56 -0.70 -5.62 -11.21
CA TRP A 56 -0.64 -7.07 -11.14
C TRP A 56 -2.08 -7.60 -11.17
N VAL A 57 -2.36 -8.44 -12.16
CA VAL A 57 -3.67 -9.04 -12.36
C VAL A 57 -3.63 -10.51 -11.98
N TYR A 58 -4.50 -10.90 -11.07
CA TYR A 58 -4.70 -12.29 -10.65
C TYR A 58 -6.18 -12.64 -10.70
N LYS A 59 -6.51 -13.75 -11.38
CA LYS A 59 -7.91 -14.20 -11.58
C LYS A 59 -8.86 -13.09 -12.06
N GLY A 60 -8.37 -12.24 -12.97
CA GLY A 60 -9.15 -11.16 -13.58
C GLY A 60 -9.33 -9.91 -12.73
N ARG A 61 -8.61 -9.77 -11.60
CA ARG A 61 -8.67 -8.61 -10.71
C ARG A 61 -7.31 -7.98 -10.50
N VAL A 62 -7.26 -6.67 -10.33
CA VAL A 62 -6.06 -5.97 -9.87
C VAL A 62 -5.84 -6.27 -8.39
N VAL A 63 -4.68 -6.83 -8.06
CA VAL A 63 -4.31 -7.23 -6.69
C VAL A 63 -3.12 -6.44 -6.15
N ASP A 64 -2.43 -5.70 -7.01
CA ASP A 64 -1.39 -4.72 -6.68
C ASP A 64 -1.33 -3.68 -7.81
N PHE A 65 -1.09 -2.42 -7.48
CA PHE A 65 -0.91 -1.38 -8.49
C PHE A 65 0.02 -0.26 -8.05
N ALA A 66 0.56 0.43 -9.05
CA ALA A 66 1.13 1.76 -8.92
C ALA A 66 0.67 2.62 -10.11
N VAL A 67 -0.07 3.70 -9.82
CA VAL A 67 -0.46 4.74 -10.78
C VAL A 67 0.44 5.94 -10.56
N MET A 68 1.20 6.30 -11.58
CA MET A 68 2.18 7.38 -11.54
C MET A 68 1.78 8.49 -12.51
N LEU A 69 2.14 9.71 -12.14
CA LEU A 69 2.13 10.88 -13.01
C LEU A 69 3.57 11.31 -13.25
N PHE A 70 3.92 11.55 -14.50
CA PHE A 70 5.21 12.04 -14.93
C PHE A 70 5.07 13.37 -15.66
N SER A 71 6.03 14.26 -15.40
CA SER A 71 6.34 15.41 -16.24
C SER A 71 7.35 14.98 -17.29
N VAL A 72 7.10 15.33 -18.55
CA VAL A 72 8.02 15.10 -19.67
C VAL A 72 8.50 16.47 -20.14
N GLU A 73 9.61 16.93 -19.58
CA GLU A 73 10.22 18.23 -19.91
C GLU A 73 11.61 18.00 -20.50
N HIS A 74 11.88 18.61 -21.66
CA HIS A 74 13.19 18.51 -22.33
C HIS A 74 13.68 17.06 -22.60
N GLY A 75 12.76 16.11 -22.70
CA GLY A 75 13.07 14.68 -22.90
C GLY A 75 13.30 13.90 -21.60
N ASP A 76 13.32 14.57 -20.45
CA ASP A 76 13.43 13.93 -19.14
C ASP A 76 12.05 13.63 -18.56
N ARG A 77 11.87 12.38 -18.14
CA ARG A 77 10.64 11.89 -17.50
C ARG A 77 10.82 11.92 -15.99
N VAL A 78 10.21 12.90 -15.34
CA VAL A 78 10.34 13.12 -13.90
C VAL A 78 9.02 12.82 -13.20
N GLN A 79 9.07 11.99 -12.16
CA GLN A 79 7.86 11.61 -11.43
C GLN A 79 7.33 12.79 -10.61
N VAL A 80 6.03 13.07 -10.77
CA VAL A 80 5.30 14.18 -10.13
C VAL A 80 4.48 13.67 -8.94
N ALA A 81 3.80 12.53 -9.13
CA ALA A 81 2.96 11.92 -8.10
C ALA A 81 2.89 10.40 -8.30
N ARG A 82 2.58 9.67 -7.22
CA ARG A 82 2.25 8.24 -7.29
C ARG A 82 1.18 7.89 -6.28
N ILE A 83 0.28 7.00 -6.66
CA ILE A 83 -0.61 6.27 -5.75
C ILE A 83 -0.32 4.78 -5.95
N ASP A 84 0.03 4.08 -4.89
CA ASP A 84 0.42 2.67 -4.96
C ASP A 84 -0.05 1.86 -3.75
N THR A 85 -0.07 0.54 -3.94
CA THR A 85 -0.26 -0.44 -2.89
C THR A 85 1.09 -0.88 -2.33
N SER A 86 1.29 -0.73 -1.01
CA SER A 86 2.42 -1.35 -0.33
C SER A 86 2.11 -1.58 1.15
N HIS A 87 2.72 -2.61 1.74
CA HIS A 87 2.57 -2.94 3.17
C HIS A 87 1.12 -3.15 3.66
N GLY A 88 0.22 -3.57 2.75
CA GLY A 88 -1.21 -3.72 3.06
C GLY A 88 -1.99 -2.40 3.06
N GLU A 89 -1.47 -1.36 2.43
CA GLU A 89 -2.05 -0.02 2.42
C GLU A 89 -2.06 0.56 1.00
N VAL A 90 -3.08 1.36 0.71
CA VAL A 90 -3.09 2.31 -0.40
C VAL A 90 -2.58 3.63 0.13
N HIS A 91 -1.59 4.22 -0.55
CA HIS A 91 -1.02 5.49 -0.14
C HIS A 91 -0.57 6.30 -1.35
N ARG A 92 -0.48 7.61 -1.14
CA ARG A 92 -0.03 8.57 -2.14
C ARG A 92 1.34 9.11 -1.76
N HIS A 93 2.24 9.18 -2.71
CA HIS A 93 3.48 9.93 -2.60
C HIS A 93 3.27 11.32 -3.19
N ARG A 94 3.42 12.34 -2.35
CA ARG A 94 3.49 13.73 -2.78
C ARG A 94 4.96 14.09 -2.98
N LEU A 95 5.35 14.29 -4.22
CA LEU A 95 6.71 14.67 -4.57
C LEU A 95 6.82 16.19 -4.70
N THR A 96 8.02 16.71 -4.52
CA THR A 96 8.41 18.08 -4.92
C THR A 96 9.61 18.01 -5.86
N VAL A 97 9.84 19.07 -6.63
CA VAL A 97 11.01 19.16 -7.51
C VAL A 97 12.30 18.94 -6.69
N GLY A 98 13.16 18.05 -7.18
CA GLY A 98 14.46 17.76 -6.57
C GLY A 98 14.46 16.74 -5.42
N GLN A 99 13.28 16.34 -4.90
CA GLN A 99 13.19 15.32 -3.82
C GLN A 99 13.36 13.87 -4.30
N GLY A 100 13.46 13.63 -5.61
CA GLY A 100 13.51 12.29 -6.18
C GLY A 100 12.16 11.56 -6.08
N THR A 101 12.19 10.22 -5.93
CA THR A 101 10.99 9.38 -5.93
C THR A 101 10.42 9.08 -4.55
N VAL A 102 11.05 9.61 -3.48
CA VAL A 102 10.67 9.40 -2.08
C VAL A 102 10.13 10.71 -1.54
N GLY A 103 8.85 10.97 -1.80
CA GLY A 103 8.16 12.14 -1.26
C GLY A 103 7.40 11.82 0.03
N GLU A 104 6.59 12.78 0.46
CA GLU A 104 5.70 12.61 1.60
C GLU A 104 4.69 11.50 1.32
N ARG A 105 4.68 10.48 2.18
CA ARG A 105 3.73 9.37 2.12
C ARG A 105 2.46 9.74 2.88
N VAL A 106 1.35 9.87 2.15
CA VAL A 106 0.02 10.11 2.69
C VAL A 106 -0.77 8.81 2.63
N HIS A 107 -1.12 8.25 3.79
CA HIS A 107 -2.03 7.10 3.88
C HIS A 107 -3.40 7.46 3.32
N ILE A 108 -3.95 6.60 2.46
CA ILE A 108 -5.31 6.74 1.92
C ILE A 108 -6.24 5.75 2.62
N ALA A 109 -5.84 4.47 2.62
CA ALA A 109 -6.64 3.41 3.22
C ALA A 109 -5.79 2.20 3.57
N THR A 110 -6.22 1.46 4.59
CA THR A 110 -5.71 0.12 4.88
C THR A 110 -6.51 -0.90 4.06
N ILE A 111 -5.81 -1.80 3.38
CA ILE A 111 -6.44 -2.87 2.58
C ILE A 111 -6.95 -3.93 3.55
N PRO A 112 -8.25 -4.28 3.50
CA PRO A 112 -8.80 -5.31 4.38
C PRO A 112 -8.18 -6.68 4.06
N VAL A 113 -8.01 -7.50 5.09
CA VAL A 113 -7.54 -8.89 4.93
C VAL A 113 -8.57 -9.72 4.17
N GLU A 114 -9.84 -9.58 4.56
CA GLU A 114 -10.98 -10.17 3.86
C GLU A 114 -11.39 -9.28 2.68
N ASN A 115 -11.62 -9.88 1.51
CA ASN A 115 -12.00 -9.17 0.28
C ASN A 115 -10.97 -8.13 -0.20
N GLY A 116 -9.70 -8.27 0.20
CA GLY A 116 -8.64 -7.32 -0.17
C GLY A 116 -8.43 -7.16 -1.68
N TRP A 117 -8.63 -8.22 -2.48
CA TRP A 117 -8.51 -8.13 -3.94
C TRP A 117 -9.57 -7.22 -4.55
N ASP A 118 -10.83 -7.35 -4.12
CA ASP A 118 -11.92 -6.51 -4.60
C ASP A 118 -11.71 -5.05 -4.19
N PHE A 119 -11.19 -4.84 -2.98
CA PHE A 119 -10.83 -3.52 -2.50
C PHE A 119 -9.72 -2.90 -3.35
N VAL A 120 -8.62 -3.62 -3.61
CA VAL A 120 -7.50 -3.13 -4.41
C VAL A 120 -7.94 -2.81 -5.84
N ASP A 121 -8.78 -3.66 -6.44
CA ASP A 121 -9.34 -3.47 -7.78
C ASP A 121 -10.15 -2.17 -7.89
N GLN A 122 -10.99 -1.88 -6.89
CA GLN A 122 -11.73 -0.61 -6.81
C GLN A 122 -10.79 0.58 -6.60
N GLN A 123 -9.78 0.44 -5.74
CA GLN A 123 -8.83 1.52 -5.46
C GLN A 123 -7.94 1.85 -6.67
N TYR A 124 -7.67 0.87 -7.54
CA TYR A 124 -6.98 1.12 -8.80
C TYR A 124 -7.79 2.07 -9.69
N GLY A 125 -9.09 1.82 -9.86
CA GLY A 125 -9.98 2.72 -10.61
C GLY A 125 -10.02 4.12 -10.00
N ALA A 126 -10.18 4.23 -8.68
CA ALA A 126 -10.17 5.52 -7.99
C ALA A 126 -8.83 6.27 -8.13
N ALA A 127 -7.70 5.56 -8.11
CA ALA A 127 -6.38 6.14 -8.29
C ALA A 127 -6.16 6.66 -9.73
N LEU A 128 -6.62 5.92 -10.74
CA LEU A 128 -6.62 6.36 -12.13
C LEU A 128 -7.44 7.63 -12.33
N ASP A 129 -8.68 7.63 -11.84
CA ASP A 129 -9.59 8.77 -11.94
C ASP A 129 -9.01 10.00 -11.24
N TYR A 130 -8.42 9.81 -10.05
CA TYR A 130 -7.77 10.89 -9.32
C TYR A 130 -6.58 11.48 -10.09
N ILE A 131 -5.66 10.64 -10.57
CA ILE A 131 -4.45 11.11 -11.26
C ILE A 131 -4.82 11.81 -12.57
N SER A 132 -5.73 11.25 -13.36
CA SER A 132 -6.17 11.84 -14.62
C SER A 132 -6.90 13.18 -14.40
N THR A 133 -7.83 13.23 -13.45
CA THR A 133 -8.62 14.45 -13.19
C THR A 133 -7.79 15.56 -12.53
N GLN A 134 -6.80 15.21 -11.69
CA GLN A 134 -6.00 16.18 -10.93
C GLN A 134 -4.62 16.45 -11.52
N ALA A 135 -4.31 15.92 -12.72
CA ALA A 135 -2.96 15.93 -13.29
C ALA A 135 -2.30 17.32 -13.28
N GLU A 136 -2.98 18.33 -13.83
CA GLU A 136 -2.44 19.69 -13.86
C GLU A 136 -2.26 20.30 -12.47
N GLN A 137 -3.17 20.05 -11.54
CA GLN A 137 -3.06 20.57 -10.18
C GLN A 137 -1.88 19.94 -9.45
N LEU A 138 -1.71 18.62 -9.59
CA LEU A 138 -0.58 17.89 -9.00
C LEU A 138 0.75 18.41 -9.55
N TYR A 139 0.83 18.62 -10.85
CA TYR A 139 2.02 19.18 -11.50
C TYR A 139 2.33 20.62 -11.05
N ARG A 140 1.33 21.50 -10.97
CA ARG A 140 1.53 22.87 -10.46
C ARG A 140 2.03 22.88 -9.01
N ARG A 141 1.48 21.99 -8.16
CA ARG A 141 1.92 21.83 -6.76
C ARG A 141 3.32 21.26 -6.65
N TRP A 142 3.70 20.34 -7.53
CA TRP A 142 5.04 19.75 -7.55
C TRP A 142 6.13 20.79 -7.87
N LYS A 143 5.81 21.78 -8.72
CA LYS A 143 6.71 22.90 -9.08
C LYS A 143 6.89 23.99 -8.00
N GLN A 144 6.12 23.94 -6.90
CA GLN A 144 6.21 24.89 -5.79
C GLN A 144 7.16 24.39 -4.72
#